data_AF-A0ABD3XG70-F1
#
_entry.id   AF-A0ABD3XG70-F1
#
_cell.length_a   1.000
_cell.length_b   1.000
_cell.length_c   1.000
_cell.angle_alpha   90.00
_cell.angle_beta   90.00
_cell.angle_gamma   90.00
#
_symmetry.space_group_name_H-M   'P 1'
#
loop_
_entity.id
_entity.type
_entity.pdbx_description
1 polymer ?
#
loop_
_entity_poly.entity_id
_entity_poly.type
_entity_poly.pdbx_seq_one_letter_code
_entity_poly.pdbx_strand_id
1 'polypeptide(L)'
;MKHCLFSDTDVSNNELLEDFYQFISLPDRDVFEKGFTDFSSVGLEDLLDALDAHECRTKVNGENFKAGLVEIAHKEMIQMSMYVCDCWRDILKGLSISTENLTDVYSTLIPSNRKVVQMLQIPESLNAQTNEVSKYLKRYVRELD
;
A
#
# COMPACT_ATOMS: atom_id res chain seq x y z
N MET A 1 -4.24 -7.12 1.75
CA MET A 1 -4.18 -8.51 1.21
C MET A 1 -4.78 -9.56 2.14
N LYS A 2 -4.59 -9.47 3.47
CA LYS A 2 -5.22 -10.41 4.42
C LYS A 2 -6.75 -10.48 4.25
N HIS A 3 -7.43 -9.35 4.09
CA HIS A 3 -8.91 -9.28 3.95
C HIS A 3 -9.47 -9.94 2.69
N CYS A 4 -8.68 -10.05 1.62
CA CYS A 4 -9.13 -10.62 0.35
C CYS A 4 -8.83 -12.12 0.25
N LEU A 5 -7.87 -12.61 1.04
CA LEU A 5 -7.45 -14.01 1.07
C LEU A 5 -8.01 -14.78 2.27
N PHE A 6 -8.34 -14.08 3.37
CA PHE A 6 -8.87 -14.64 4.61
C PHE A 6 -10.20 -13.94 4.90
N SER A 7 -11.31 -14.56 4.51
CA SER A 7 -12.68 -14.02 4.53
C SER A 7 -13.30 -13.82 5.92
N ASP A 8 -12.56 -14.13 7.00
CA ASP A 8 -13.20 -14.48 8.27
C ASP A 8 -12.95 -13.46 9.41
N THR A 9 -12.48 -12.26 9.09
CA THR A 9 -12.27 -11.20 10.10
C THR A 9 -13.04 -9.93 9.73
N ASP A 10 -14.07 -9.62 10.52
CA ASP A 10 -14.70 -8.30 10.54
C ASP A 10 -13.64 -7.27 10.93
N VAL A 11 -13.36 -6.32 10.02
CA VAL A 11 -12.40 -5.23 10.23
C VAL A 11 -13.14 -4.07 10.87
N SER A 12 -12.62 -3.52 11.96
CA SER A 12 -13.20 -2.33 12.55
C SER A 12 -12.92 -1.10 11.67
N ASN A 13 -13.83 -0.10 11.70
CA ASN A 13 -13.63 1.14 10.95
C ASN A 13 -12.32 1.85 11.31
N ASN A 14 -11.82 1.69 12.54
CA ASN A 14 -10.57 2.31 12.96
C ASN A 14 -9.36 1.63 12.32
N GLU A 15 -9.30 0.29 12.34
CA GLU A 15 -8.22 -0.46 11.67
C GLU A 15 -8.22 -0.18 10.16
N LEU A 16 -9.41 -0.12 9.55
CA LEU A 16 -9.56 0.21 8.14
C LEU A 16 -9.02 1.62 7.81
N LEU A 17 -9.30 2.61 8.66
CA LEU A 17 -8.79 3.97 8.49
C LEU A 17 -7.28 4.06 8.72
N GLU A 18 -6.74 3.33 9.70
CA GLU A 18 -5.29 3.26 9.94
C GLU A 18 -4.54 2.70 8.74
N ASP A 19 -5.05 1.62 8.14
CA ASP A 19 -4.48 1.04 6.92
C ASP A 19 -4.62 1.99 5.73
N PHE A 20 -5.79 2.65 5.59
CA PHE A 20 -6.03 3.63 4.53
C PHE A 20 -5.06 4.80 4.61
N TYR A 21 -4.79 5.35 5.80
CA TYR A 21 -3.81 6.43 5.97
C TYR A 21 -2.38 6.03 5.63
N GLN A 22 -2.03 4.74 5.73
CA GLN A 22 -0.72 4.23 5.29
C GLN A 22 -0.66 4.00 3.78
N PHE A 23 -1.81 3.84 3.12
CA PHE A 23 -1.92 3.58 1.69
C PHE A 23 -1.90 4.85 0.84
N ILE A 24 -2.54 5.92 1.30
CA ILE A 24 -2.69 7.16 0.53
C ILE A 24 -1.47 8.08 0.60
N SER A 25 -1.49 9.15 -0.21
CA SER A 25 -0.41 10.13 -0.23
C SER A 25 -0.32 10.92 1.09
N LEU A 26 0.88 11.37 1.46
CA LEU A 26 1.07 12.19 2.67
C LEU A 26 0.22 13.47 2.67
N PRO A 27 0.08 14.21 1.55
CA PRO A 27 -0.84 15.35 1.48
C PRO A 27 -2.29 14.98 1.78
N ASP A 28 -2.83 13.94 1.13
CA ASP A 28 -4.24 13.55 1.31
C ASP A 28 -4.50 13.07 2.74
N ARG A 29 -3.54 12.32 3.30
CA ARG A 29 -3.57 11.89 4.70
C ARG A 29 -3.68 13.08 5.65
N ASP A 30 -2.85 14.10 5.50
CA ASP A 30 -2.85 15.26 6.39
C ASP A 30 -4.19 16.01 6.32
N VAL A 31 -4.74 16.18 5.11
CA VAL A 31 -6.08 16.76 4.89
C VAL A 31 -7.16 15.94 5.59
N PHE A 32 -7.17 14.63 5.41
CA PHE A 32 -8.18 13.76 5.99
C PHE A 32 -8.07 13.61 7.50
N GLU A 33 -6.87 13.46 8.07
CA GLU A 33 -6.67 13.38 9.53
C GLU A 33 -7.12 14.68 10.22
N LYS A 34 -6.81 15.84 9.64
CA LYS A 34 -7.30 17.14 10.13
C LYS A 34 -8.81 17.26 10.03
N GLY A 35 -9.39 16.95 8.87
CA GLY A 35 -10.83 17.03 8.64
C GLY A 35 -11.63 16.05 9.50
N PHE A 36 -11.03 14.90 9.83
CA PHE A 36 -11.64 13.89 10.69
C PHE A 36 -11.70 14.37 12.15
N THR A 37 -10.70 15.15 12.58
CA THR A 37 -10.66 15.76 13.92
C THR A 37 -11.56 16.99 13.99
N ASP A 38 -11.39 17.92 13.06
CA ASP A 38 -12.17 19.15 12.92
C ASP A 38 -12.33 19.50 11.43
N PHE A 39 -13.53 19.27 10.90
CA PHE A 39 -13.86 19.55 9.50
C PHE A 39 -13.64 21.01 9.11
N SER A 40 -13.79 21.95 10.04
CA SER A 40 -13.67 23.39 9.75
C SER A 40 -12.22 23.86 9.69
N SER A 41 -11.27 23.01 10.10
CA SER A 41 -9.84 23.34 10.14
C SER A 41 -9.13 23.20 8.79
N VAL A 42 -9.76 22.54 7.82
CA VAL A 42 -9.17 22.20 6.52
C VAL A 42 -9.63 23.19 5.44
N GLY A 43 -8.72 23.58 4.56
CA GLY A 43 -9.05 24.37 3.38
C GLY A 43 -10.02 23.62 2.46
N LEU A 44 -11.08 24.29 2.00
CA LEU A 44 -12.08 23.63 1.15
C LEU A 44 -11.47 23.13 -0.18
N GLU A 45 -10.53 23.86 -0.76
CA GLU A 45 -9.87 23.48 -2.02
C GLU A 45 -9.03 22.21 -1.82
N ASP A 46 -8.14 22.20 -0.82
CA ASP A 46 -7.32 21.03 -0.47
C ASP A 46 -8.19 19.80 -0.16
N LEU A 47 -9.31 20.00 0.55
CA LEU A 47 -10.25 18.92 0.85
C LEU A 47 -10.93 18.37 -0.42
N LEU A 48 -11.36 19.25 -1.33
CA LEU A 48 -12.00 18.84 -2.57
C LEU A 48 -11.03 18.10 -3.49
N ASP A 49 -9.78 18.57 -3.57
CA ASP A 49 -8.74 17.92 -4.36
C ASP A 49 -8.44 16.51 -3.83
N ALA A 50 -8.29 16.36 -2.51
CA ALA A 50 -8.09 15.05 -1.88
C ALA A 50 -9.30 14.13 -2.12
N LEU A 51 -10.53 14.64 -1.98
CA LEU A 51 -11.74 13.85 -2.22
C LEU A 51 -11.88 13.42 -3.69
N ASP A 52 -11.52 14.28 -4.64
CA ASP A 52 -11.56 13.96 -6.07
C ASP A 52 -10.51 12.91 -6.44
N ALA A 53 -9.31 12.99 -5.85
CA ALA A 53 -8.25 12.00 -6.01
C ALA A 53 -8.69 10.58 -5.60
N HIS A 54 -9.61 10.49 -4.64
CA HIS A 54 -10.21 9.24 -4.16
C HIS A 54 -11.61 8.96 -4.76
N GLU A 55 -11.95 9.65 -5.86
CA GLU A 55 -13.20 9.52 -6.61
C GLU A 55 -14.48 9.68 -5.75
N CYS A 56 -14.44 10.53 -4.72
CA CYS A 56 -15.60 10.79 -3.90
C CYS A 56 -16.64 11.60 -4.67
N ARG A 57 -17.79 10.99 -4.92
CA ARG A 57 -18.92 11.63 -5.63
C ARG A 57 -19.94 12.26 -4.68
N THR A 58 -19.79 12.01 -3.38
CA THR A 58 -20.71 12.48 -2.34
C THR A 58 -20.31 13.86 -1.88
N LYS A 59 -21.28 14.78 -1.79
CA LYS A 59 -21.04 16.09 -1.18
C LYS A 59 -20.85 15.95 0.32
N VAL A 60 -19.61 16.06 0.78
CA VAL A 60 -19.28 15.98 2.21
C VAL A 60 -19.54 17.30 2.94
N ASN A 61 -19.81 17.20 4.23
CA ASN A 61 -19.97 18.27 5.20
C ASN A 61 -19.55 17.76 6.60
N GLY A 62 -19.53 18.65 7.60
CA GLY A 62 -19.09 18.28 8.95
C GLY A 62 -19.89 17.17 9.63
N GLU A 63 -21.12 16.91 9.20
CA GLU A 63 -21.98 15.85 9.77
C GLU A 63 -21.67 14.48 9.16
N ASN A 64 -21.39 14.43 7.85
CA ASN A 64 -21.23 13.17 7.11
C ASN A 64 -19.78 12.83 6.75
N PHE A 65 -18.82 13.73 6.96
CA PHE A 65 -17.43 13.56 6.53
C PHE A 65 -16.80 12.27 7.04
N LYS A 66 -16.96 11.97 8.33
CA LYS A 66 -16.41 10.75 8.94
C LYS A 66 -16.94 9.48 8.29
N ALA A 67 -18.25 9.42 8.06
CA ALA A 67 -18.89 8.28 7.41
C ALA A 67 -18.43 8.16 5.94
N GLY A 68 -18.34 9.28 5.23
CA GLY A 68 -17.83 9.32 3.87
C GLY A 68 -16.37 8.86 3.76
N LEU A 69 -15.51 9.25 4.71
CA LEU A 69 -14.12 8.81 4.73
C LEU A 69 -13.99 7.30 4.97
N VAL A 70 -14.80 6.74 5.86
CA VAL A 70 -14.88 5.27 6.06
C VAL A 70 -15.36 4.56 4.80
N GLU A 71 -16.34 5.12 4.08
CA GLU A 71 -16.83 4.56 2.82
C GLU A 71 -15.73 4.56 1.73
N ILE A 72 -14.98 5.65 1.60
CA ILE A 72 -13.82 5.74 0.70
C ILE A 72 -12.79 4.67 1.06
N ALA A 73 -12.39 4.60 2.34
CA ALA A 73 -11.43 3.61 2.81
C ALA A 73 -11.89 2.18 2.50
N HIS A 74 -13.18 1.89 2.71
CA HIS A 74 -13.74 0.58 2.42
C HIS A 74 -13.75 0.27 0.91
N LYS A 75 -14.07 1.25 0.07
CA LYS A 75 -14.03 1.11 -1.39
C LYS A 75 -12.63 0.73 -1.86
N GLU A 76 -11.62 1.47 -1.45
CA GLU A 76 -10.26 1.28 -1.95
C GLU A 76 -9.57 0.06 -1.35
N MET A 77 -9.66 -0.13 -0.03
CA MET A 77 -8.93 -1.19 0.66
C MET A 77 -9.57 -2.56 0.50
N ILE A 78 -10.91 -2.61 0.43
CA ILE A 78 -11.64 -3.87 0.43
C ILE A 78 -12.27 -4.13 -0.93
N GLN A 79 -13.14 -3.24 -1.41
CA GLN A 79 -13.96 -3.52 -2.60
C GLN A 79 -13.14 -3.65 -3.88
N MET A 80 -12.19 -2.74 -4.13
CA MET A 80 -11.33 -2.80 -5.33
C MET A 80 -10.48 -4.08 -5.34
N SER A 81 -9.88 -4.44 -4.21
CA SER A 81 -9.08 -5.66 -4.09
C SER A 81 -9.94 -6.92 -4.22
N MET A 82 -11.15 -6.95 -3.63
CA MET A 82 -12.09 -8.06 -3.81
C MET A 82 -12.54 -8.21 -5.26
N TYR A 83 -12.81 -7.11 -5.97
CA TYR A 83 -13.16 -7.15 -7.38
C TYR A 83 -12.07 -7.85 -8.20
N VAL A 84 -10.79 -7.52 -7.96
CA VAL A 84 -9.66 -8.23 -8.59
C VAL A 84 -9.68 -9.70 -8.22
N CYS A 85 -9.81 -10.05 -6.94
CA CYS A 85 -9.89 -11.45 -6.50
C CYS A 85 -11.03 -12.21 -7.18
N ASP A 86 -12.19 -11.59 -7.37
CA ASP A 86 -13.35 -12.18 -8.03
C ASP A 86 -13.10 -12.43 -9.52
N CYS A 87 -12.48 -11.48 -10.22
CA CYS A 87 -12.08 -11.67 -11.62
C CYS A 87 -11.10 -12.84 -11.81
N TRP A 88 -10.20 -13.06 -10.85
CA TRP A 88 -9.19 -14.12 -10.91
C TRP A 88 -9.63 -15.45 -10.28
N ARG A 89 -10.78 -15.47 -9.62
CA ARG A 89 -11.24 -16.61 -8.79
C ARG A 89 -11.28 -17.92 -9.57
N ASP A 90 -11.85 -17.92 -10.77
CA ASP A 90 -12.02 -19.16 -11.55
C ASP A 90 -10.69 -19.67 -12.12
N ILE A 91 -9.77 -18.76 -12.45
CA ILE A 91 -8.41 -19.10 -12.87
C ILE A 91 -7.65 -19.75 -11.69
N LEU A 92 -7.71 -19.12 -10.51
CA LEU A 92 -7.02 -19.60 -9.31
C LEU A 92 -7.56 -20.94 -8.81
N LYS A 93 -8.89 -21.15 -8.89
CA LYS A 93 -9.51 -22.46 -8.57
C LYS A 93 -8.95 -23.58 -9.43
N GLY A 94 -8.72 -23.33 -10.72
CA GLY A 94 -8.16 -24.32 -11.64
C GLY A 94 -6.71 -24.71 -11.34
N LEU A 95 -5.95 -23.84 -10.64
CA LEU A 95 -4.54 -24.05 -10.34
C LEU A 95 -4.30 -24.89 -9.08
N SER A 96 -5.32 -25.15 -8.26
CA SER A 96 -5.21 -25.95 -7.02
C SER A 96 -4.12 -25.46 -6.05
N ILE A 97 -3.83 -24.15 -6.05
CA ILE A 97 -2.77 -23.53 -5.24
C ILE A 97 -3.32 -23.24 -3.84
N SER A 98 -2.62 -23.68 -2.80
CA SER A 98 -2.97 -23.35 -1.41
C SER A 98 -2.53 -21.92 -1.05
N THR A 99 -3.11 -21.35 0.01
CA THR A 99 -2.70 -20.06 0.57
C THR A 99 -1.23 -20.06 1.03
N GLU A 100 -0.73 -21.19 1.51
CA GLU A 100 0.69 -21.38 1.86
C GLU A 100 1.58 -21.27 0.63
N ASN A 101 1.21 -21.92 -0.48
CA ASN A 101 1.98 -21.83 -1.72
C ASN A 101 2.02 -20.38 -2.27
N LEU A 102 0.91 -19.64 -2.19
CA LEU A 102 0.90 -18.22 -2.58
C LEU A 102 1.79 -17.37 -1.67
N THR A 103 1.78 -17.65 -0.37
CA THR A 103 2.61 -16.96 0.62
C THR A 103 4.10 -17.21 0.33
N ASP A 104 4.46 -18.44 0.03
CA ASP A 104 5.83 -18.81 -0.35
C ASP A 104 6.27 -18.08 -1.61
N VAL A 105 5.46 -18.11 -2.68
CA VAL A 105 5.73 -17.37 -3.92
C VAL A 105 5.90 -15.88 -3.63
N TYR A 106 5.01 -15.28 -2.85
CA TYR A 106 5.09 -13.87 -2.50
C TYR A 106 6.36 -13.53 -1.70
N SER A 107 6.77 -14.40 -0.78
CA SER A 107 8.03 -14.24 -0.03
C SER A 107 9.27 -14.24 -0.95
N THR A 108 9.21 -14.95 -2.07
CA THR A 108 10.28 -14.92 -3.07
C THR A 108 10.33 -13.60 -3.85
N LEU A 109 9.21 -12.90 -3.96
CA LEU A 109 9.12 -11.60 -4.65
C LEU A 109 9.61 -10.44 -3.80
N ILE A 110 9.52 -10.55 -2.46
CA ILE A 110 10.03 -9.50 -1.55
C ILE A 110 11.56 -9.40 -1.73
N PRO A 111 12.07 -8.27 -2.24
CA PRO A 111 13.50 -8.05 -2.36
C PRO A 111 14.08 -7.95 -0.95
N SER A 112 15.08 -8.77 -0.65
CA SER A 112 15.91 -8.59 0.54
C SER A 112 17.18 -7.86 0.14
N ASN A 113 17.84 -7.19 1.08
CA ASN A 113 19.16 -6.58 0.85
C ASN A 113 20.14 -7.57 0.22
N ARG A 114 20.05 -8.84 0.59
CA ARG A 114 20.81 -9.93 -0.03
C ARG A 114 20.48 -10.11 -1.51
N LYS A 115 19.19 -10.17 -1.88
CA LYS A 115 18.75 -10.28 -3.28
C LYS A 115 19.15 -9.04 -4.08
N VAL A 116 18.97 -7.83 -3.51
CA VAL A 116 19.35 -6.56 -4.14
C VAL A 116 20.85 -6.53 -4.44
N VAL A 117 21.70 -6.87 -3.47
CA VAL A 117 23.16 -6.93 -3.66
C VAL A 117 23.57 -7.93 -4.74
N GLN A 118 22.87 -9.06 -4.85
CA GLN A 118 23.13 -10.08 -5.88
C GLN A 118 22.71 -9.62 -7.28
N MET A 119 21.75 -8.70 -7.39
CA MET A 119 21.29 -8.15 -8.66
C MET A 119 22.16 -7.00 -9.20
N LEU A 120 23.00 -6.39 -8.35
CA LEU A 120 23.89 -5.29 -8.77
C LEU A 120 24.88 -5.75 -9.85
N GLN A 121 24.64 -5.30 -11.08
CA GLN A 121 25.55 -5.48 -12.21
C GLN A 121 26.63 -4.39 -12.16
N ILE A 122 27.83 -4.76 -11.72
CA ILE A 122 28.97 -3.85 -11.66
C ILE A 122 29.91 -4.22 -12.80
N PRO A 123 30.17 -3.29 -13.75
CA PRO A 123 31.04 -3.58 -14.89
C PRO A 123 32.42 -4.05 -14.44
N GLU A 124 32.95 -5.08 -15.10
CA GLU A 124 34.28 -5.66 -14.84
C GLU A 124 35.45 -4.76 -15.28
N SER A 125 35.25 -3.45 -15.49
CA SER A 125 36.33 -2.53 -15.83
C SER A 125 37.21 -2.25 -14.60
N LEU A 126 38.23 -3.10 -14.48
CA LEU A 126 39.26 -3.24 -13.44
C LEU A 126 40.07 -1.96 -13.17
N ASN A 127 39.54 -1.03 -12.37
CA ASN A 127 40.38 -0.15 -11.57
C ASN A 127 40.12 -0.38 -10.08
N ALA A 128 41.16 -0.23 -9.25
CA ALA A 128 41.07 -0.51 -7.81
C ALA A 128 39.99 0.32 -7.10
N GLN A 129 39.69 1.51 -7.62
CA GLN A 129 38.70 2.42 -7.07
C GLN A 129 37.28 1.89 -7.27
N THR A 130 36.93 1.41 -8.45
CA THR A 130 35.62 0.81 -8.75
C THR A 130 35.38 -0.42 -7.87
N ASN A 131 36.41 -1.23 -7.64
CA ASN A 131 36.33 -2.36 -6.72
C ASN A 131 36.08 -1.92 -5.28
N GLU A 132 36.76 -0.90 -4.78
CA GLU A 132 36.53 -0.38 -3.42
C GLU A 132 35.13 0.23 -3.29
N VAL A 133 34.71 1.07 -4.23
CA VAL A 133 33.35 1.66 -4.25
C VAL A 133 32.29 0.56 -4.29
N SER A 134 32.51 -0.51 -5.07
CA SER A 134 31.59 -1.66 -5.11
C SER A 134 31.43 -2.34 -3.75
N LYS A 135 32.52 -2.44 -2.96
CA LYS A 135 32.48 -3.05 -1.63
C LYS A 135 31.69 -2.16 -0.66
N TYR A 136 31.93 -0.85 -0.68
CA TYR A 136 31.20 0.09 0.16
C TYR A 136 29.71 0.10 -0.18
N LEU A 137 29.35 0.13 -1.48
CA LEU A 137 27.96 0.06 -1.92
C LEU A 137 27.28 -1.24 -1.47
N LYS A 138 27.92 -2.39 -1.71
CA LYS A 138 27.38 -3.69 -1.27
C LYS A 138 27.25 -3.79 0.25
N ARG A 139 28.16 -3.17 1.00
CA ARG A 139 28.09 -3.12 2.47
C ARG A 139 26.93 -2.24 2.93
N TYR A 140 26.82 -1.03 2.39
CA TYR A 140 25.73 -0.11 2.69
C TYR A 140 24.37 -0.76 2.47
N VAL A 141 24.14 -1.36 1.30
CA VAL A 141 22.86 -2.02 1.00
C VAL A 141 22.58 -3.18 1.95
N ARG A 142 23.60 -3.94 2.41
CA ARG A 142 23.40 -5.02 3.40
C ARG A 142 22.99 -4.50 4.78
N GLU A 143 23.42 -3.29 5.14
CA GLU A 143 23.24 -2.67 6.44
C GLU A 143 21.98 -1.77 6.52
N LEU A 144 21.19 -1.68 5.44
CA LEU A 144 19.88 -1.03 5.48
C LEU A 144 18.90 -1.92 6.28
N ASP A 145 18.17 -1.37 7.25
CA ASP A 145 17.12 -2.10 7.98
C ASP A 145 15.85 -2.27 7.14
#